data_AF-A0A369XXN0-F1
#
_entry.id   AF-A0A369XXN0-F1
#
_cell.length_a   1.000
_cell.length_b   1.000
_cell.length_c   1.000
_cell.angle_alpha   90.00
_cell.angle_beta   90.00
_cell.angle_gamma   90.00
#
_symmetry.space_group_name_H-M   'P 1'
#
loop_
_entity.id
_entity.type
_entity.pdbx_description
1 polymer ?
#
loop_
_entity_poly.entity_id
_entity_poly.type
_entity_poly.pdbx_seq_one_letter_code
_entity_poly.pdbx_strand_id
1 'polypeptide(L)'
;MRIILLIAGALIFTSCYKVDNRTYKATGYNERVKFIILHYTAVDTERSIRTLTQGEVSAHYLVTDKRWDSIYQLVPVEKRAWHAGQSEFGGRTNLNDSSIGIEVVNKGYKKTIADLDTENEVKNIANREFYPYEDYQIKKIGRLLQELVKEYKISPKNILGHSDVAPARKQDPGPMFPWEHLYRKYGVGAWYNAADFQKFYDQDLYEKYSEADIQMELKRYGYGLDINGEKDGTTIKVIGAFQAHFRPAKVTGEMDLETFAILKALNEKYD
;
A
#
# COMPACT_ATOMS: atom_id res chain seq x y z
N MET A 1 40.27 -5.61 64.90
CA MET A 1 39.37 -6.11 63.84
C MET A 1 39.27 -5.02 62.77
N ARG A 2 39.66 -5.33 61.53
CA ARG A 2 39.83 -4.39 60.40
C ARG A 2 38.47 -4.03 59.78
N ILE A 3 38.29 -2.77 59.37
CA ILE A 3 37.38 -2.44 58.27
C ILE A 3 38.17 -1.53 57.32
N ILE A 4 38.60 -2.11 56.20
CA ILE A 4 39.20 -1.39 55.07
C ILE A 4 38.04 -0.98 54.16
N LEU A 5 37.88 0.33 53.97
CA LEU A 5 36.92 0.91 53.04
C LEU A 5 37.40 0.66 51.60
N LEU A 6 36.72 -0.19 50.86
CA LEU A 6 36.92 -0.38 49.42
C LEU A 6 35.98 0.57 48.68
N ILE A 7 36.50 1.72 48.24
CA ILE A 7 35.83 2.59 47.28
C ILE A 7 36.08 1.98 45.89
N ALA A 8 35.09 1.27 45.38
CA ALA A 8 35.08 0.82 43.99
C ALA A 8 34.78 2.02 43.09
N GLY A 9 35.84 2.62 42.52
CA GLY A 9 35.72 3.62 41.47
C GLY A 9 35.17 2.98 40.20
N ALA A 10 33.93 3.27 39.84
CA ALA A 10 33.36 2.92 38.55
C ALA A 10 34.08 3.74 37.46
N LEU A 11 34.94 3.07 36.68
CA LEU A 11 35.54 3.61 35.46
C LEU A 11 34.44 3.83 34.42
N ILE A 12 33.98 5.08 34.29
CA ILE A 12 33.14 5.52 33.19
C ILE A 12 34.03 5.61 31.94
N PHE A 13 33.95 4.62 31.06
CA PHE A 13 34.53 4.71 29.71
C PHE A 13 33.79 5.80 28.92
N THR A 14 34.30 7.02 28.95
CA THR A 14 33.94 8.06 27.98
C THR A 14 34.52 7.63 26.62
N SER A 15 33.70 7.64 25.56
CA SER A 15 34.17 7.18 24.24
C SER A 15 35.29 8.11 23.75
N CYS A 16 36.39 7.53 23.24
CA CYS A 16 37.61 8.26 22.83
C CYS A 16 37.48 8.89 21.42
N TYR A 17 36.28 9.25 20.98
CA TYR A 17 36.08 9.81 19.64
C TYR A 17 34.97 10.86 19.61
N LYS A 18 35.06 11.79 18.65
CA LYS A 18 34.07 12.83 18.39
C LYS A 18 33.47 12.64 17.00
N VAL A 19 32.14 12.51 16.91
CA VAL A 19 31.43 12.52 15.64
C VAL A 19 31.22 13.97 15.21
N ASP A 20 31.83 14.38 14.10
CA ASP A 20 31.53 15.66 13.46
C ASP A 20 30.39 15.48 12.47
N ASN A 21 29.19 15.91 12.87
CA ASN A 21 28.01 15.88 12.03
C ASN A 21 27.66 17.24 11.43
N ARG A 22 28.57 18.22 11.42
CA ARG A 22 28.29 19.60 10.98
C ARG A 22 29.20 20.08 9.85
N THR A 23 30.48 19.75 9.88
CA THR A 23 31.47 20.34 8.95
C THR A 23 31.28 19.89 7.51
N TYR A 24 30.99 18.60 7.30
CA TYR A 24 30.78 18.05 5.96
C TYR A 24 29.39 17.43 5.87
N LYS A 25 28.61 17.84 4.85
CA LYS A 25 27.27 17.33 4.57
C LYS A 25 27.19 16.86 3.12
N ALA A 26 26.75 15.63 2.92
CA ALA A 26 26.45 15.14 1.57
C ALA A 26 25.15 15.77 1.06
N THR A 27 25.13 16.15 -0.21
CA THR A 27 23.91 16.56 -0.92
C THR A 27 23.22 15.38 -1.62
N GLY A 28 23.97 14.32 -1.93
CA GLY A 28 23.46 13.09 -2.55
C GLY A 28 22.81 12.15 -1.53
N TYR A 29 21.59 12.47 -1.09
CA TYR A 29 20.78 11.59 -0.25
C TYR A 29 19.29 11.77 -0.58
N ASN A 30 18.48 10.83 -0.12
CA ASN A 30 17.04 10.83 -0.28
C ASN A 30 16.38 10.07 0.88
N GLU A 31 15.07 10.29 1.09
CA GLU A 31 14.33 9.65 2.19
C GLU A 31 14.29 8.13 2.03
N ARG A 32 14.39 7.40 3.15
CA ARG A 32 14.26 5.94 3.16
C ARG A 32 12.84 5.49 2.88
N VAL A 33 11.87 6.20 3.48
CA VAL A 33 10.45 5.98 3.20
C VAL A 33 10.15 6.46 1.78
N LYS A 34 9.58 5.57 0.99
CA LYS A 34 9.20 5.80 -0.41
C LYS A 34 7.75 5.47 -0.71
N PHE A 35 7.11 4.66 0.12
CA PHE A 35 5.75 4.16 -0.10
C PHE A 35 4.86 4.38 1.12
N ILE A 36 3.56 4.43 0.86
CA ILE A 36 2.52 4.30 1.87
C ILE A 36 1.61 3.16 1.40
N ILE A 37 1.34 2.19 2.28
CA ILE A 37 0.53 1.02 1.95
C ILE A 37 -0.69 1.00 2.87
N LEU A 38 -1.88 1.02 2.27
CA LEU A 38 -3.18 1.04 2.94
C LEU A 38 -3.70 -0.40 3.09
N HIS A 39 -4.26 -0.69 4.28
CA HIS A 39 -4.78 -1.99 4.68
C HIS A 39 -6.18 -1.84 5.29
N TYR A 40 -6.91 -2.95 5.38
CA TYR A 40 -7.99 -3.09 6.37
C TYR A 40 -7.63 -4.16 7.40
N THR A 41 -8.25 -4.06 8.58
CA THR A 41 -7.98 -4.99 9.68
C THR A 41 -8.81 -6.28 9.64
N ALA A 42 -9.98 -6.27 8.98
CA ALA A 42 -10.96 -7.37 8.93
C ALA A 42 -11.58 -7.78 10.28
N VAL A 43 -11.29 -7.02 11.34
CA VAL A 43 -11.75 -7.27 12.72
C VAL A 43 -12.09 -5.96 13.41
N ASP A 44 -12.78 -6.01 14.55
CA ASP A 44 -13.12 -4.83 15.35
C ASP A 44 -11.89 -4.07 15.89
N THR A 45 -12.12 -2.86 16.40
CA THR A 45 -11.08 -1.98 16.93
C THR A 45 -10.25 -2.63 18.04
N GLU A 46 -10.88 -3.25 19.03
CA GLU A 46 -10.21 -3.86 20.17
C GLU A 46 -9.28 -5.00 19.73
N ARG A 47 -9.75 -5.86 18.82
CA ARG A 47 -8.96 -6.95 18.27
C ARG A 47 -7.86 -6.44 17.34
N SER A 48 -8.12 -5.39 16.57
CA SER A 48 -7.13 -4.72 15.72
C SER A 48 -5.95 -4.21 16.56
N ILE A 49 -6.24 -3.47 17.64
CA ILE A 49 -5.21 -2.96 18.57
C ILE A 49 -4.38 -4.10 19.15
N ARG A 50 -5.02 -5.14 19.68
CA ARG A 50 -4.28 -6.30 20.23
C ARG A 50 -3.40 -6.96 19.17
N THR A 51 -3.93 -7.18 17.97
CA THR A 51 -3.20 -7.86 16.89
C THR A 51 -1.98 -7.05 16.45
N LEU A 52 -2.13 -5.74 16.28
CA LEU A 52 -1.08 -4.85 15.76
C LEU A 52 -0.04 -4.42 16.80
N THR A 53 -0.28 -4.71 18.09
CA THR A 53 0.63 -4.34 19.20
C THR A 53 1.24 -5.54 19.92
N GLN A 54 0.59 -6.70 19.88
CA GLN A 54 1.00 -7.90 20.61
C GLN A 54 1.14 -9.13 19.71
N GLY A 55 0.74 -9.04 18.44
CA GLY A 55 0.83 -10.12 17.46
C GLY A 55 2.13 -10.10 16.65
N GLU A 56 2.14 -10.90 15.59
CA GLU A 56 3.29 -11.06 14.67
C GLU A 56 3.24 -10.11 13.46
N VAL A 57 2.30 -9.16 13.47
CA VAL A 57 2.13 -8.12 12.46
C VAL A 57 1.94 -6.77 13.14
N SER A 58 2.32 -5.70 12.45
CA SER A 58 2.18 -4.33 12.97
C SER A 58 2.06 -3.32 11.83
N ALA A 59 1.51 -2.15 12.13
CA ALA A 59 1.41 -1.02 11.22
C ALA A 59 1.91 0.24 11.92
N HIS A 60 2.29 1.28 11.15
CA HIS A 60 2.70 2.54 11.74
C HIS A 60 1.49 3.28 12.32
N TYR A 61 0.37 3.27 11.59
CA TYR A 61 -0.86 3.95 11.98
C TYR A 61 -2.07 3.01 11.97
N LEU A 62 -3.00 3.25 12.90
CA LEU A 62 -4.32 2.62 12.95
C LEU A 62 -5.42 3.70 13.00
N VAL A 63 -6.37 3.60 12.08
CA VAL A 63 -7.60 4.42 12.04
C VAL A 63 -8.78 3.56 12.43
N THR A 64 -9.40 3.85 13.58
CA THR A 64 -10.49 3.02 14.13
C THR A 64 -11.85 3.29 13.51
N ASP A 65 -12.83 2.44 13.83
CA ASP A 65 -14.25 2.61 13.50
C ASP A 65 -15.03 3.43 14.56
N LYS A 66 -14.29 4.09 15.46
CA LYS A 66 -14.84 5.01 16.46
C LYS A 66 -14.55 6.45 16.04
N ARG A 67 -15.61 7.21 15.77
CA ARG A 67 -15.52 8.57 15.21
C ARG A 67 -14.55 9.49 15.94
N TRP A 68 -14.58 9.45 17.28
CA TRP A 68 -13.86 10.38 18.15
C TRP A 68 -12.48 9.91 18.59
N ASP A 69 -12.08 8.70 18.21
CA ASP A 69 -10.73 8.23 18.50
C ASP A 69 -9.69 9.07 17.76
N SER A 70 -8.50 9.18 18.35
CA SER A 70 -7.33 9.66 17.61
C SER A 70 -6.91 8.65 16.54
N ILE A 71 -6.09 9.09 15.58
CA ILE A 71 -5.29 8.13 14.82
C ILE A 71 -4.20 7.63 15.77
N TYR A 72 -4.05 6.32 15.93
CA TYR A 72 -3.02 5.75 16.80
C TYR A 72 -1.76 5.50 15.99
N GLN A 73 -0.62 6.04 16.44
CA GLN A 73 0.69 5.64 15.93
C GLN A 73 1.20 4.48 16.78
N LEU A 74 1.29 3.28 16.20
CA LEU A 74 1.67 2.05 16.89
C LEU A 74 3.17 1.76 16.74
N VAL A 75 3.76 2.15 15.61
CA VAL A 75 5.19 2.01 15.32
C VAL A 75 5.73 3.37 14.84
N PRO A 76 6.83 3.89 15.40
CA PRO A 76 7.47 5.11 14.89
C PRO A 76 7.89 4.95 13.43
N VAL A 77 7.74 5.99 12.61
CA VAL A 77 7.96 5.93 11.14
C VAL A 77 9.42 5.63 10.76
N GLU A 78 10.37 5.96 11.63
CA GLU A 78 11.78 5.61 11.47
C GLU A 78 12.10 4.13 11.73
N LYS A 79 11.12 3.37 12.23
CA LYS A 79 11.22 1.93 12.47
C LYS A 79 10.46 1.15 11.41
N ARG A 80 10.78 -0.13 11.30
CA ARG A 80 10.14 -1.05 10.37
C ARG A 80 8.93 -1.71 11.03
N ALA A 81 7.71 -1.32 10.65
CA ALA A 81 6.51 -2.10 10.94
C ALA A 81 6.41 -3.34 10.03
N TRP A 82 5.61 -4.33 10.42
CA TRP A 82 5.47 -5.62 9.73
C TRP A 82 4.07 -5.75 9.12
N HIS A 83 3.82 -5.07 8.00
CA HIS A 83 2.49 -5.00 7.37
C HIS A 83 2.47 -5.54 5.93
N ALA A 84 3.47 -5.20 5.11
CA ALA A 84 3.49 -5.55 3.69
C ALA A 84 3.79 -7.04 3.44
N GLY A 85 4.72 -7.63 4.22
CA GLY A 85 5.20 -9.01 4.01
C GLY A 85 5.87 -9.18 2.64
N GLN A 86 5.75 -10.37 2.03
CA GLN A 86 6.18 -10.56 0.63
C GLN A 86 5.37 -9.62 -0.27
N SER A 87 6.07 -8.66 -0.86
CA SER A 87 5.50 -7.52 -1.58
C SER A 87 6.51 -7.00 -2.60
N GLU A 88 5.98 -6.46 -3.70
CA GLU A 88 6.77 -5.84 -4.78
C GLU A 88 5.99 -4.69 -5.42
N PHE A 89 6.69 -3.57 -5.69
CA PHE A 89 6.17 -2.52 -6.57
C PHE A 89 7.32 -1.70 -7.18
N GLY A 90 7.24 -1.38 -8.46
CA GLY A 90 8.26 -0.62 -9.19
C GLY A 90 9.65 -1.27 -9.11
N GLY A 91 9.71 -2.60 -9.13
CA GLY A 91 10.93 -3.41 -9.00
C GLY A 91 11.55 -3.43 -7.60
N ARG A 92 10.92 -2.82 -6.58
CA ARG A 92 11.35 -2.91 -5.17
C ARG A 92 10.57 -3.99 -4.46
N THR A 93 11.28 -4.88 -3.78
CA THR A 93 10.70 -5.96 -2.98
C THR A 93 10.82 -5.70 -1.48
N ASN A 94 10.12 -6.48 -0.65
CA ASN A 94 10.11 -6.38 0.81
C ASN A 94 9.79 -4.95 1.29
N LEU A 95 8.63 -4.44 0.89
CA LEU A 95 8.29 -3.03 1.05
C LEU A 95 8.17 -2.57 2.51
N ASN A 96 8.10 -3.46 3.49
CA ASN A 96 8.23 -3.12 4.91
C ASN A 96 9.45 -2.22 5.18
N ASP A 97 10.55 -2.40 4.45
CA ASP A 97 11.81 -1.68 4.67
C ASP A 97 11.76 -0.19 4.25
N SER A 98 10.77 0.20 3.43
CA SER A 98 10.70 1.53 2.83
C SER A 98 9.27 2.09 2.73
N SER A 99 8.35 1.56 3.54
CA SER A 99 6.95 1.95 3.49
C SER A 99 6.36 2.27 4.86
N ILE A 100 5.34 3.13 4.85
CA ILE A 100 4.47 3.38 5.99
C ILE A 100 3.18 2.57 5.79
N GLY A 101 2.95 1.55 6.61
CA GLY A 101 1.66 0.88 6.73
C GLY A 101 0.63 1.67 7.53
N ILE A 102 -0.57 1.83 6.97
CA ILE A 102 -1.74 2.41 7.62
C ILE A 102 -2.87 1.38 7.60
N GLU A 103 -3.29 0.95 8.78
CA GLU A 103 -4.42 0.03 8.98
C GLU A 103 -5.71 0.80 9.24
N VAL A 104 -6.80 0.36 8.62
CA VAL A 104 -8.13 0.97 8.79
C VAL A 104 -9.09 -0.09 9.29
N VAL A 105 -9.76 0.18 10.41
CA VAL A 105 -10.76 -0.75 10.96
C VAL A 105 -11.94 -0.82 10.00
N ASN A 106 -12.04 -1.94 9.30
CA ASN A 106 -13.08 -2.26 8.35
C ASN A 106 -13.22 -3.80 8.29
N LYS A 107 -14.43 -4.29 8.06
CA LYS A 107 -14.74 -5.73 8.05
C LYS A 107 -14.18 -6.48 6.84
N GLY A 108 -13.64 -5.78 5.84
CA GLY A 108 -13.11 -6.35 4.60
C GLY A 108 -14.23 -6.74 3.66
N TYR A 109 -14.33 -8.03 3.33
CA TYR A 109 -15.38 -8.57 2.46
C TYR A 109 -16.35 -9.49 3.19
N LYS A 110 -17.57 -9.61 2.66
CA LYS A 110 -18.58 -10.55 3.14
C LYS A 110 -18.17 -11.96 2.73
N LYS A 111 -17.91 -12.81 3.72
CA LYS A 111 -17.60 -14.22 3.47
C LYS A 111 -18.87 -14.96 3.04
N THR A 112 -18.81 -15.63 1.90
CA THR A 112 -19.89 -16.51 1.40
C THR A 112 -19.53 -17.99 1.58
N ILE A 113 -20.47 -18.90 1.30
CA ILE A 113 -20.19 -20.35 1.33
C ILE A 113 -19.06 -20.71 0.36
N ALA A 114 -18.97 -20.06 -0.81
CA ALA A 114 -17.89 -20.27 -1.77
C ALA A 114 -16.50 -19.91 -1.21
N ASP A 115 -16.40 -18.93 -0.30
CA ASP A 115 -15.12 -18.60 0.33
C ASP A 115 -14.57 -19.72 1.23
N LEU A 116 -15.44 -20.63 1.68
CA LEU A 116 -15.14 -21.70 2.62
C LEU A 116 -14.74 -23.02 1.94
N ASP A 117 -15.13 -23.28 0.68
CA ASP A 117 -15.15 -24.67 0.16
C ASP A 117 -14.79 -24.89 -1.32
N THR A 118 -14.21 -23.93 -2.04
CA THR A 118 -13.80 -24.16 -3.45
C THR A 118 -12.29 -24.10 -3.63
N GLU A 119 -11.66 -25.27 -3.79
CA GLU A 119 -10.26 -25.40 -4.25
C GLU A 119 -10.09 -24.98 -5.72
N ASN A 120 -11.17 -24.96 -6.50
CA ASN A 120 -11.14 -24.73 -7.94
C ASN A 120 -11.47 -23.30 -8.39
N GLU A 121 -11.85 -22.39 -7.48
CA GLU A 121 -12.14 -21.00 -7.83
C GLU A 121 -10.93 -20.11 -7.55
N VAL A 122 -10.52 -19.31 -8.54
CA VAL A 122 -9.47 -18.30 -8.33
C VAL A 122 -10.03 -17.23 -7.39
N LYS A 123 -9.74 -17.35 -6.09
CA LYS A 123 -10.10 -16.34 -5.09
C LYS A 123 -9.48 -14.99 -5.50
N ASN A 124 -10.33 -14.12 -6.03
CA ASN A 124 -9.97 -12.82 -6.58
C ASN A 124 -10.84 -11.73 -5.93
N ILE A 125 -10.33 -10.50 -5.93
CA ILE A 125 -11.06 -9.31 -5.50
C ILE A 125 -12.33 -9.06 -6.32
N ALA A 126 -12.38 -9.55 -7.56
CA ALA A 126 -13.52 -9.45 -8.48
C ALA A 126 -14.79 -10.21 -8.03
N ASN A 127 -14.65 -11.29 -7.26
CA ASN A 127 -15.76 -12.20 -6.95
C ASN A 127 -16.30 -12.01 -5.52
N ARG A 128 -16.09 -10.83 -4.92
CA ARG A 128 -16.39 -10.57 -3.50
C ARG A 128 -17.12 -9.25 -3.31
N GLU A 129 -18.00 -9.21 -2.32
CA GLU A 129 -18.65 -7.99 -1.87
C GLU A 129 -17.91 -7.39 -0.67
N PHE A 130 -17.56 -6.11 -0.72
CA PHE A 130 -16.77 -5.42 0.31
C PHE A 130 -17.61 -4.46 1.15
N TYR A 131 -17.23 -4.27 2.41
CA TYR A 131 -17.87 -3.30 3.30
C TYR A 131 -17.37 -1.87 2.99
N PRO A 132 -18.26 -0.87 2.97
CA PRO A 132 -17.86 0.53 2.79
C PRO A 132 -17.03 1.03 3.96
N TYR A 133 -16.26 2.10 3.73
CA TYR A 133 -15.56 2.86 4.76
C TYR A 133 -16.40 4.04 5.22
N GLU A 134 -16.23 4.43 6.48
CA GLU A 134 -16.92 5.59 7.02
C GLU A 134 -16.25 6.89 6.59
N ASP A 135 -17.04 7.91 6.24
CA ASP A 135 -16.53 9.21 5.75
C ASP A 135 -15.51 9.87 6.68
N TYR A 136 -15.68 9.71 8.00
CA TYR A 136 -14.75 10.28 8.97
C TYR A 136 -13.40 9.56 8.98
N GLN A 137 -13.35 8.25 8.66
CA GLN A 137 -12.10 7.51 8.50
C GLN A 137 -11.35 8.04 7.28
N ILE A 138 -12.05 8.18 6.15
CA ILE A 138 -11.48 8.71 4.91
C ILE A 138 -10.99 10.14 5.09
N LYS A 139 -11.69 10.96 5.87
CA LYS A 139 -11.23 12.30 6.24
C LYS A 139 -9.94 12.28 7.05
N LYS A 140 -9.83 11.41 8.06
CA LYS A 140 -8.62 11.23 8.86
C LYS A 140 -7.44 10.78 7.99
N ILE A 141 -7.67 9.77 7.16
CA ILE A 141 -6.66 9.23 6.23
C ILE A 141 -6.19 10.29 5.24
N GLY A 142 -7.11 11.00 4.58
CA GLY A 142 -6.75 12.05 3.63
C GLY A 142 -5.86 13.13 4.24
N ARG A 143 -6.11 13.54 5.49
CA ARG A 143 -5.26 14.50 6.21
C ARG A 143 -3.90 13.92 6.58
N LEU A 144 -3.87 12.70 7.12
CA LEU A 144 -2.63 12.00 7.45
C LEU A 144 -1.74 11.82 6.20
N LEU A 145 -2.33 11.42 5.08
CA LEU A 145 -1.61 11.26 3.82
C LEU A 145 -1.01 12.59 3.33
N GLN A 146 -1.73 13.71 3.45
CA GLN A 146 -1.17 15.03 3.08
C GLN A 146 0.09 15.37 3.88
N GLU A 147 0.09 15.07 5.18
CA GLU A 147 1.23 15.30 6.06
C GLU A 147 2.41 14.40 5.68
N LEU A 148 2.16 13.09 5.57
CA LEU A 148 3.20 12.11 5.23
C LEU A 148 3.79 12.31 3.82
N VAL A 149 2.96 12.63 2.83
CA VAL A 149 3.42 12.93 1.46
C VAL A 149 4.34 14.15 1.46
N LYS A 150 4.01 15.19 2.20
CA LYS A 150 4.83 16.40 2.32
C LYS A 150 6.15 16.13 3.02
N GLU A 151 6.11 15.39 4.13
CA GLU A 151 7.29 15.10 4.95
C GLU A 151 8.29 14.19 4.22
N TYR A 152 7.81 13.08 3.67
CA TYR A 152 8.66 12.05 3.06
C TYR A 152 8.79 12.18 1.53
N LYS A 153 8.18 13.20 0.93
CA LYS A 153 8.18 13.48 -0.53
C LYS A 153 7.75 12.25 -1.34
N ILE A 154 6.65 11.63 -0.90
CA ILE A 154 6.12 10.39 -1.48
C ILE A 154 5.52 10.70 -2.86
N SER A 155 5.91 9.92 -3.87
CA SER A 155 5.31 10.01 -5.21
C SER A 155 3.84 9.58 -5.18
N PRO A 156 2.94 10.21 -5.96
CA PRO A 156 1.56 9.76 -6.10
C PRO A 156 1.41 8.27 -6.44
N LYS A 157 2.27 7.70 -7.31
CA LYS A 157 2.28 6.27 -7.67
C LYS A 157 2.59 5.35 -6.48
N ASN A 158 3.17 5.88 -5.41
CA ASN A 158 3.65 5.10 -4.26
C ASN A 158 2.68 5.13 -3.06
N ILE A 159 1.46 5.62 -3.24
CA ILE A 159 0.36 5.44 -2.27
C ILE A 159 -0.52 4.32 -2.81
N LEU A 160 -0.42 3.16 -2.17
CA LEU A 160 -0.85 1.88 -2.73
C LEU A 160 -1.74 1.13 -1.74
N GLY A 161 -2.59 0.25 -2.25
CA GLY A 161 -3.23 -0.78 -1.44
C GLY A 161 -2.28 -1.95 -1.19
N HIS A 162 -2.57 -2.78 -0.18
CA HIS A 162 -1.86 -4.05 -0.02
C HIS A 162 -2.07 -4.97 -1.23
N SER A 163 -3.24 -4.87 -1.89
CA SER A 163 -3.56 -5.53 -3.14
C SER A 163 -2.63 -5.15 -4.29
N ASP A 164 -2.10 -3.93 -4.32
CA ASP A 164 -1.22 -3.51 -5.42
C ASP A 164 0.16 -4.14 -5.32
N VAL A 165 0.64 -4.30 -4.09
CA VAL A 165 2.00 -4.79 -3.82
C VAL A 165 2.06 -6.29 -3.62
N ALA A 166 0.91 -6.94 -3.35
CA ALA A 166 0.79 -8.38 -3.13
C ALA A 166 -0.50 -8.95 -3.74
N PRO A 167 -0.79 -8.71 -5.04
CA PRO A 167 -2.08 -9.05 -5.68
C PRO A 167 -2.41 -10.55 -5.61
N ALA A 168 -1.39 -11.42 -5.61
CA ALA A 168 -1.58 -12.86 -5.51
C ALA A 168 -2.17 -13.31 -4.15
N ARG A 169 -1.98 -12.51 -3.09
CA ARG A 169 -2.20 -12.87 -1.67
C ARG A 169 -3.19 -11.94 -0.95
N LYS A 170 -3.28 -10.68 -1.36
CA LYS A 170 -3.95 -9.61 -0.61
C LYS A 170 -4.96 -8.88 -1.48
N GLN A 171 -6.04 -8.44 -0.84
CA GLN A 171 -7.19 -7.80 -1.49
C GLN A 171 -7.59 -6.48 -0.81
N ASP A 172 -6.92 -6.14 0.28
CA ASP A 172 -7.13 -4.91 1.02
C ASP A 172 -6.39 -3.73 0.37
N PRO A 173 -6.93 -2.50 0.44
CA PRO A 173 -8.12 -2.09 1.20
C PRO A 173 -9.46 -2.36 0.49
N GLY A 174 -9.45 -3.00 -0.68
CA GLY A 174 -10.65 -3.38 -1.43
C GLY A 174 -11.23 -2.26 -2.30
N PRO A 175 -12.17 -2.58 -3.21
CA PRO A 175 -12.75 -1.63 -4.15
C PRO A 175 -13.62 -0.56 -3.49
N MET A 176 -14.04 -0.76 -2.24
CA MET A 176 -14.81 0.24 -1.48
C MET A 176 -13.93 1.34 -0.88
N PHE A 177 -12.59 1.23 -0.97
CA PHE A 177 -11.70 2.29 -0.56
C PHE A 177 -11.70 3.41 -1.60
N PRO A 178 -12.01 4.67 -1.23
CA PRO A 178 -12.33 5.71 -2.20
C PRO A 178 -11.08 6.43 -2.71
N TRP A 179 -10.26 5.75 -3.51
CA TRP A 179 -9.02 6.26 -4.08
C TRP A 179 -9.20 7.56 -4.87
N GLU A 180 -10.21 7.63 -5.74
CA GLU A 180 -10.52 8.83 -6.51
C GLU A 180 -10.86 10.02 -5.59
N HIS A 181 -11.58 9.76 -4.50
CA HIS A 181 -11.93 10.80 -3.54
C HIS A 181 -10.67 11.37 -2.85
N LEU A 182 -9.72 10.50 -2.49
CA LEU A 182 -8.44 10.93 -1.92
C LEU A 182 -7.67 11.82 -2.90
N TYR A 183 -7.58 11.41 -4.16
CA TYR A 183 -6.95 12.20 -5.21
C TYR A 183 -7.64 13.55 -5.40
N ARG A 184 -8.95 13.56 -5.65
CA ARG A 184 -9.69 14.80 -6.00
C ARG A 184 -9.80 15.79 -4.84
N LYS A 185 -10.00 15.31 -3.62
CA LYS A 185 -10.26 16.17 -2.45
C LYS A 185 -9.01 16.55 -1.68
N TYR A 186 -8.04 15.64 -1.57
CA TYR A 186 -6.85 15.85 -0.75
C TYR A 186 -5.57 15.98 -1.58
N GLY A 187 -5.61 15.69 -2.89
CA GLY A 187 -4.45 15.79 -3.77
C GLY A 187 -3.38 14.73 -3.47
N VAL A 188 -3.80 13.56 -2.97
CA VAL A 188 -2.90 12.45 -2.62
C VAL A 188 -3.25 11.20 -3.41
N GLY A 189 -2.23 10.43 -3.80
CA GLY A 189 -2.37 9.22 -4.60
C GLY A 189 -2.41 9.49 -6.10
N ALA A 190 -2.25 8.45 -6.90
CA ALA A 190 -2.33 8.54 -8.35
C ALA A 190 -3.79 8.44 -8.83
N TRP A 191 -4.13 9.17 -9.90
CA TRP A 191 -5.37 9.00 -10.64
C TRP A 191 -5.15 9.48 -12.08
N TYR A 192 -5.79 8.84 -13.05
CA TYR A 192 -5.72 9.27 -14.45
C TYR A 192 -6.50 10.57 -14.67
N ASN A 193 -6.21 11.27 -15.76
CA ASN A 193 -7.02 12.39 -16.21
C ASN A 193 -7.84 12.00 -17.45
N ALA A 194 -8.91 12.74 -17.73
CA ALA A 194 -9.82 12.43 -18.82
C ALA A 194 -9.16 12.57 -20.21
N ALA A 195 -8.22 13.50 -20.39
CA ALA A 195 -7.57 13.72 -21.68
C ALA A 195 -6.71 12.51 -22.08
N ASP A 196 -5.87 12.02 -21.17
CA ASP A 196 -5.03 10.84 -21.41
C ASP A 196 -5.90 9.59 -21.56
N PHE A 197 -6.97 9.44 -20.77
CA PHE A 197 -7.91 8.33 -20.93
C PHE A 197 -8.54 8.32 -22.33
N GLN A 198 -9.06 9.45 -22.81
CA GLN A 198 -9.70 9.54 -24.13
C GLN A 198 -8.72 9.27 -25.27
N LYS A 199 -7.43 9.57 -25.10
CA LYS A 199 -6.38 9.23 -26.07
C LYS A 199 -6.23 7.71 -26.26
N PHE A 200 -6.50 6.91 -25.24
CA PHE A 200 -6.29 5.46 -25.24
C PHE A 200 -7.58 4.64 -25.24
N TYR A 201 -8.74 5.27 -25.09
CA TYR A 201 -10.05 4.61 -25.19
C TYR A 201 -10.43 4.36 -26.67
N ASP A 202 -9.65 3.51 -27.32
CA ASP A 202 -9.74 3.15 -28.73
C ASP A 202 -9.69 1.62 -28.88
N GLN A 203 -10.76 1.03 -29.45
CA GLN A 203 -10.90 -0.41 -29.61
C GLN A 203 -9.84 -0.99 -30.57
N ASP A 204 -9.54 -0.31 -31.67
CA ASP A 204 -8.57 -0.76 -32.67
C ASP A 204 -7.14 -0.70 -32.11
N LEU A 205 -6.88 0.23 -31.19
CA LEU A 205 -5.61 0.28 -30.46
C LEU A 205 -5.51 -0.88 -29.46
N TYR A 206 -6.56 -1.12 -28.67
CA TYR A 206 -6.58 -2.19 -27.67
C TYR A 206 -6.38 -3.57 -28.30
N GLU A 207 -7.04 -3.86 -29.43
CA GLU A 207 -6.95 -5.14 -30.13
C GLU A 207 -5.55 -5.45 -30.70
N LYS A 208 -4.66 -4.45 -30.78
CA LYS A 208 -3.26 -4.64 -31.20
C LYS A 208 -2.35 -5.13 -30.08
N TYR A 209 -2.76 -4.98 -28.81
CA TYR A 209 -1.94 -5.38 -27.67
C TYR A 209 -2.15 -6.87 -27.36
N SER A 210 -1.05 -7.62 -27.37
CA SER A 210 -1.06 -8.99 -26.87
C SER A 210 -1.13 -9.02 -25.33
N GLU A 211 -1.38 -10.20 -24.76
CA GLU A 211 -1.33 -10.38 -23.31
C GLU A 211 0.06 -10.03 -22.74
N ALA A 212 1.14 -10.36 -23.46
CA ALA A 212 2.49 -9.97 -23.06
C ALA A 212 2.66 -8.44 -23.03
N ASP A 213 2.05 -7.70 -23.97
CA ASP A 213 2.07 -6.24 -23.97
C ASP A 213 1.30 -5.65 -22.79
N ILE A 214 0.15 -6.25 -22.44
CA ILE A 214 -0.63 -5.87 -21.25
C ILE A 214 0.19 -6.10 -19.97
N GLN A 215 0.84 -7.25 -19.83
CA GLN A 215 1.73 -7.56 -18.70
C GLN A 215 2.88 -6.56 -18.61
N MET A 216 3.48 -6.17 -19.75
CA MET A 216 4.51 -5.14 -19.81
C MET A 216 4.00 -3.78 -19.33
N GLU A 217 2.79 -3.36 -19.71
CA GLU A 217 2.21 -2.09 -19.27
C GLU A 217 1.86 -2.08 -17.76
N LEU A 218 1.38 -3.20 -17.22
CA LEU A 218 1.15 -3.38 -15.78
C LEU A 218 2.46 -3.29 -15.00
N LYS A 219 3.51 -3.96 -15.50
CA LYS A 219 4.85 -3.93 -14.91
C LYS A 219 5.48 -2.54 -15.00
N ARG A 220 5.28 -1.84 -16.11
CA ARG A 220 5.68 -0.44 -16.32
C ARG A 220 5.03 0.50 -15.31
N TYR A 221 3.73 0.31 -15.03
CA TYR A 221 3.08 1.07 -13.97
C TYR A 221 3.71 0.79 -12.60
N GLY A 222 3.97 -0.49 -12.32
CA GLY A 222 4.76 -0.91 -11.16
C GLY A 222 4.40 -2.27 -10.58
N TYR A 223 3.39 -2.97 -11.08
CA TYR A 223 2.98 -4.26 -10.52
C TYR A 223 4.08 -5.31 -10.68
N GLY A 224 4.28 -6.13 -9.64
CA GLY A 224 5.15 -7.29 -9.69
C GLY A 224 4.46 -8.47 -10.38
N LEU A 225 4.89 -8.78 -11.60
CA LEU A 225 4.49 -9.98 -12.36
C LEU A 225 5.55 -10.37 -13.41
N ASP A 226 5.48 -11.63 -13.83
CA ASP A 226 6.25 -12.16 -14.95
C ASP A 226 5.54 -11.89 -16.28
N ILE A 227 6.32 -11.76 -17.35
CA ILE A 227 5.80 -11.57 -18.71
C ILE A 227 5.91 -12.92 -19.41
N ASN A 228 4.83 -13.68 -19.40
CA ASN A 228 4.74 -15.00 -20.03
C ASN A 228 3.81 -15.04 -21.25
N GLY A 229 3.04 -13.97 -21.49
CA GLY A 229 2.08 -13.89 -22.59
C GLY A 229 0.83 -14.74 -22.41
N GLU A 230 0.60 -15.29 -21.21
CA GLU A 230 -0.57 -16.08 -20.88
C GLU A 230 -1.48 -15.34 -19.89
N LYS A 231 -2.81 -15.46 -20.08
CA LYS A 231 -3.81 -14.93 -19.15
C LYS A 231 -3.95 -15.87 -17.94
N ASP A 232 -2.88 -15.97 -17.16
CA ASP A 232 -2.79 -16.86 -16.01
C ASP A 232 -3.45 -16.29 -14.74
N GLY A 233 -3.52 -17.11 -13.69
CA GLY A 233 -4.12 -16.69 -12.42
C GLY A 233 -3.42 -15.51 -11.75
N THR A 234 -2.12 -15.29 -12.01
CA THR A 234 -1.38 -14.13 -11.49
C THR A 234 -1.80 -12.86 -12.20
N THR A 235 -1.87 -12.90 -13.53
CA THR A 235 -2.30 -11.79 -14.39
C THR A 235 -3.72 -11.37 -14.05
N ILE A 236 -4.65 -12.32 -13.89
CA ILE A 236 -6.04 -12.05 -13.49
C ILE A 236 -6.12 -11.36 -12.11
N LYS A 237 -5.26 -11.73 -11.16
CA LYS A 237 -5.21 -11.11 -9.82
C LYS A 237 -4.61 -9.70 -9.85
N VAL A 238 -3.58 -9.48 -10.67
CA VAL A 238 -2.99 -8.15 -10.87
C VAL A 238 -4.01 -7.20 -11.50
N ILE A 239 -4.69 -7.64 -12.57
CA ILE A 239 -5.74 -6.85 -13.21
C ILE A 239 -6.87 -6.54 -12.21
N GLY A 240 -7.28 -7.52 -11.41
CA GLY A 240 -8.29 -7.31 -10.37
C GLY A 240 -7.87 -6.27 -9.34
N ALA A 241 -6.62 -6.34 -8.84
CA ALA A 241 -6.08 -5.34 -7.91
C ALA A 241 -6.04 -3.94 -8.53
N PHE A 242 -5.58 -3.84 -9.77
CA PHE A 242 -5.57 -2.60 -10.54
C PHE A 242 -6.97 -2.00 -10.71
N GLN A 243 -7.95 -2.82 -11.08
CA GLN A 243 -9.34 -2.39 -11.19
C GLN A 243 -9.92 -1.95 -9.83
N ALA A 244 -9.64 -2.68 -8.75
CA ALA A 244 -10.09 -2.28 -7.42
C ALA A 244 -9.52 -0.91 -6.98
N HIS A 245 -8.33 -0.56 -7.45
CA HIS A 245 -7.74 0.75 -7.19
C HIS A 245 -8.33 1.82 -8.13
N PHE A 246 -8.30 1.62 -9.45
CA PHE A 246 -8.53 2.68 -10.44
C PHE A 246 -9.89 2.61 -11.17
N ARG A 247 -10.61 1.50 -11.07
CA ARG A 247 -11.95 1.31 -11.67
C ARG A 247 -12.87 0.48 -10.74
N PRO A 248 -13.10 0.92 -9.49
CA PRO A 248 -13.79 0.12 -8.48
C PRO A 248 -15.26 -0.19 -8.84
N ALA A 249 -15.86 0.57 -9.76
CA ALA A 249 -17.22 0.32 -10.25
C ALA A 249 -17.36 -1.01 -11.01
N LYS A 250 -16.27 -1.56 -11.56
CA LYS A 250 -16.28 -2.84 -12.29
C LYS A 250 -14.93 -3.55 -12.14
N VAL A 251 -14.86 -4.42 -11.14
CA VAL A 251 -13.71 -5.30 -10.87
C VAL A 251 -14.04 -6.70 -11.35
N THR A 252 -13.39 -7.14 -12.43
CA THR A 252 -13.63 -8.44 -13.08
C THR A 252 -12.38 -9.33 -13.05
N GLY A 253 -11.18 -8.75 -12.88
CA GLY A 253 -9.91 -9.44 -13.09
C GLY A 253 -9.59 -9.69 -14.56
N GLU A 254 -10.41 -9.18 -15.48
CA GLU A 254 -10.21 -9.31 -16.92
C GLU A 254 -9.83 -7.97 -17.53
N MET A 255 -8.85 -7.96 -18.42
CA MET A 255 -8.52 -6.75 -19.17
C MET A 255 -9.66 -6.46 -20.16
N ASP A 256 -10.16 -5.23 -20.12
CA ASP A 256 -11.10 -4.67 -21.09
C ASP A 256 -10.62 -3.29 -21.55
N LEU A 257 -11.24 -2.75 -22.60
CA LEU A 257 -10.85 -1.48 -23.20
C LEU A 257 -10.73 -0.34 -22.18
N GLU A 258 -11.65 -0.26 -21.22
CA GLU A 258 -11.65 0.80 -20.21
C GLU A 258 -10.48 0.63 -19.23
N THR A 259 -10.24 -0.60 -18.76
CA THR A 259 -9.10 -0.92 -17.88
C THR A 259 -7.78 -0.64 -18.59
N PHE A 260 -7.67 -1.00 -19.87
CA PHE A 260 -6.52 -0.72 -20.71
C PHE A 260 -6.28 0.79 -20.85
N ALA A 261 -7.32 1.56 -21.20
CA ALA A 261 -7.20 3.01 -21.36
C ALA A 261 -6.79 3.71 -20.06
N ILE A 262 -7.32 3.26 -18.91
CA ILE A 262 -6.91 3.75 -17.58
C ILE A 262 -5.42 3.47 -17.33
N LEU A 263 -4.95 2.24 -17.60
CA LEU A 263 -3.55 1.85 -17.41
C LEU A 263 -2.62 2.69 -18.27
N LYS A 264 -2.94 2.84 -19.56
CA LYS A 264 -2.16 3.66 -20.49
C LYS A 264 -2.13 5.13 -20.05
N ALA A 265 -3.26 5.68 -19.62
CA ALA A 265 -3.35 7.05 -19.13
C ALA A 265 -2.54 7.28 -17.85
N LEU A 266 -2.50 6.29 -16.95
CA LEU A 266 -1.68 6.34 -15.75
C LEU A 266 -0.18 6.29 -16.09
N ASN A 267 0.23 5.41 -17.00
CA ASN A 267 1.62 5.35 -17.48
C ASN A 267 2.03 6.65 -18.16
N GLU A 268 1.19 7.23 -19.02
CA GLU A 268 1.47 8.53 -19.66
C GLU A 268 1.68 9.66 -18.64
N LYS A 269 0.84 9.71 -17.59
CA LYS A 269 0.83 10.81 -16.63
C LYS A 269 1.98 10.75 -15.62
N TYR A 270 2.45 9.55 -15.28
CA TYR A 270 3.32 9.36 -14.12
C TYR A 270 4.64 8.64 -14.42
N ASP A 271 5.00 8.48 -15.69
CA ASP A 271 6.33 8.02 -16.12
C ASP A 271 7.32 9.16 -16.39
#